data_AF-A0A7W5YF63-F1
#
_entry.id   AF-A0A7W5YF63-F1
#
_cell.length_a   1.000
_cell.length_b   1.000
_cell.length_c   1.000
_cell.angle_alpha   90.00
_cell.angle_beta   90.00
_cell.angle_gamma   90.00
#
_symmetry.space_group_name_H-M   'P 1'
#
loop_
_entity.id
_entity.type
_entity.pdbx_description
1 polymer ?
#
loop_
_entity_poly.entity_id
_entity_poly.type
_entity_poly.pdbx_seq_one_letter_code
_entity_poly.pdbx_strand_id
1 'polypeptide(L)'
;MRPAIAILFLVETCLYAVASLTHAGLVLEGHEHRQAMIAEAVISAVLLLGLTALSLDRPWSRAAAISAQSFALLGTLVGAFTIAVGVGPQTRLDYVTHAVMILLLVTGLIWLTRKRNAPG
;
A
#
# COMPACT_ATOMS: atom_id res chain seq x y z
N MET A 1 -3.57 -7.72 18.05
CA MET A 1 -2.58 -7.46 16.97
C MET A 1 -3.06 -7.97 15.62
N ARG A 2 -3.43 -9.25 15.46
CA ARG A 2 -3.98 -9.78 14.18
C ARG A 2 -5.12 -8.96 13.54
N PRO A 3 -6.19 -8.56 14.26
CA PRO A 3 -7.26 -7.76 13.65
C PRO A 3 -6.81 -6.35 13.28
N ALA A 4 -5.92 -5.73 14.07
CA ALA A 4 -5.40 -4.40 13.76
C ALA A 4 -4.54 -4.40 12.49
N ILE A 5 -3.72 -5.43 12.27
CA ILE A 5 -2.93 -5.59 11.03
C ILE A 5 -3.87 -5.83 9.84
N ALA A 6 -4.91 -6.65 10.00
CA ALA A 6 -5.88 -6.90 8.94
C ALA A 6 -6.65 -5.61 8.56
N ILE A 7 -7.07 -4.81 9.54
CA ILE A 7 -7.71 -3.51 9.31
C ILE A 7 -6.74 -2.57 8.59
N LEU A 8 -5.47 -2.52 9.00
CA LEU A 8 -4.48 -1.69 8.33
C LEU A 8 -4.31 -2.09 6.86
N PHE A 9 -4.17 -3.38 6.58
CA PHE A 9 -4.11 -3.91 5.21
C PHE A 9 -5.36 -3.53 4.40
N LEU A 10 -6.55 -3.64 4.99
CA LEU A 10 -7.79 -3.25 4.33
C LEU A 10 -7.79 -1.76 3.98
N VAL A 11 -7.40 -0.91 4.94
CA VAL A 11 -7.29 0.54 4.73
C VAL A 11 -6.30 0.86 3.61
N GLU A 12 -5.13 0.24 3.61
CA GLU A 12 -4.12 0.42 2.56
C GLU A 12 -4.64 -0.06 1.19
N THR A 13 -5.23 -1.25 1.10
CA THR A 13 -5.85 -1.76 -0.12
C THR A 13 -6.88 -0.79 -0.69
N CYS A 14 -7.78 -0.29 0.16
CA CYS A 14 -8.78 0.70 -0.24
C CYS A 14 -8.14 2.02 -0.68
N LEU A 15 -7.10 2.49 0.02
CA LEU A 15 -6.39 3.72 -0.30
C LEU A 15 -5.75 3.65 -1.70
N TYR A 16 -5.05 2.56 -2.03
CA TYR A 16 -4.50 2.36 -3.37
C TYR A 16 -5.57 2.16 -4.45
N ALA A 17 -6.68 1.49 -4.11
CA ALA A 17 -7.78 1.34 -5.05
C ALA A 17 -8.40 2.71 -5.40
N VAL A 18 -8.63 3.56 -4.40
CA VAL A 18 -9.17 4.91 -4.62
C VAL A 18 -8.18 5.79 -5.39
N ALA A 19 -6.88 5.73 -5.07
CA ALA A 19 -5.85 6.45 -5.82
C ALA A 19 -5.84 6.00 -7.30
N SER A 20 -5.88 4.69 -7.54
CA SER A 20 -5.91 4.12 -8.89
C SER A 20 -7.13 4.59 -9.67
N LEU A 21 -8.32 4.58 -9.05
CA LEU A 21 -9.55 5.09 -9.64
C LEU A 21 -9.50 6.61 -9.88
N THR A 22 -8.78 7.36 -9.05
CA THR A 22 -8.54 8.79 -9.24
C THR A 22 -7.71 9.03 -10.49
N HIS A 23 -6.61 8.29 -10.67
CA HIS A 23 -5.79 8.34 -11.87
C HIS A 23 -6.43 7.69 -13.10
N ALA A 24 -7.51 6.93 -12.92
CA ALA A 24 -8.39 6.49 -14.00
C ALA A 24 -9.41 7.56 -14.44
N GLY A 25 -9.49 8.70 -13.73
CA GLY A 25 -10.49 9.75 -13.98
C GLY A 25 -11.89 9.41 -13.43
N LEU A 26 -12.03 8.35 -12.63
CA LEU A 26 -13.33 7.88 -12.13
C LEU A 26 -13.74 8.53 -10.80
N VAL A 27 -12.79 9.11 -10.07
CA VAL A 27 -13.03 9.78 -8.77
C VAL A 27 -12.88 11.29 -8.88
N LEU A 28 -11.80 11.75 -9.53
CA LEU A 28 -11.55 13.17 -9.80
C LEU A 28 -11.13 13.34 -11.25
N GLU A 29 -11.88 14.15 -11.98
CA GLU A 29 -11.56 14.51 -13.36
C GLU A 29 -10.27 15.36 -13.41
N GLY A 30 -9.51 15.26 -14.51
CA GLY A 30 -8.28 16.04 -14.72
C GLY A 30 -7.03 15.51 -14.01
N HIS A 31 -7.13 14.40 -13.27
CA HIS A 31 -6.00 13.72 -12.60
C HIS A 31 -5.55 12.44 -13.31
N GLU A 32 -5.94 12.24 -14.56
CA GLU A 32 -5.69 11.02 -15.31
C GLU A 32 -4.19 10.78 -15.53
N HIS A 33 -3.70 9.62 -15.08
CA HIS A 33 -2.32 9.22 -15.31
C HIS A 33 -2.20 7.70 -15.39
N ARG A 34 -2.19 7.17 -16.62
CA ARG A 34 -2.30 5.73 -16.89
C ARG A 34 -1.23 4.89 -16.18
N GLN A 35 0.00 5.38 -16.10
CA GLN A 35 1.10 4.69 -15.43
C GLN A 35 0.86 4.57 -13.92
N ALA A 36 0.40 5.65 -13.27
CA ALA A 36 0.09 5.65 -11.84
C ALA A 36 -1.13 4.78 -11.55
N MET A 37 -2.19 4.89 -12.37
CA MET A 37 -3.37 4.03 -12.28
C MET A 37 -3.00 2.54 -12.24
N ILE A 38 -2.17 2.08 -13.19
CA ILE A 38 -1.75 0.66 -13.25
C ILE A 38 -0.89 0.29 -12.04
N ALA A 39 0.09 1.12 -11.69
CA ALA A 39 0.99 0.84 -10.57
C ALA A 39 0.22 0.68 -9.25
N GLU A 40 -0.69 1.61 -8.97
CA GLU A 40 -1.49 1.61 -7.75
C GLU A 40 -2.51 0.47 -7.73
N ALA A 41 -3.11 0.12 -8.87
CA ALA A 41 -3.99 -1.05 -8.97
C ALA A 41 -3.23 -2.35 -8.64
N VAL A 42 -2.01 -2.50 -9.18
CA VAL A 42 -1.16 -3.67 -8.89
C VAL A 42 -0.80 -3.72 -7.41
N ILE A 43 -0.43 -2.59 -6.80
CA ILE A 43 -0.14 -2.54 -5.37
C ILE A 43 -1.39 -2.89 -4.54
N SER A 44 -2.56 -2.33 -4.87
CA SER A 44 -3.82 -2.65 -4.20
C SER A 44 -4.13 -4.16 -4.25
N ALA A 45 -3.96 -4.79 -5.42
CA ALA A 45 -4.15 -6.22 -5.58
C ALA A 45 -3.17 -7.06 -4.75
N VAL A 46 -1.88 -6.67 -4.72
CA VAL A 46 -0.86 -7.35 -3.90
C VAL A 46 -1.17 -7.24 -2.41
N LEU A 47 -1.61 -6.07 -1.94
CA LEU A 47 -2.04 -5.87 -0.55
C LEU A 47 -3.27 -6.73 -0.21
N LEU A 48 -4.24 -6.80 -1.12
CA LEU A 48 -5.43 -7.64 -0.94
C LEU A 48 -5.06 -9.13 -0.85
N LEU A 49 -4.09 -9.59 -1.64
CA LEU A 49 -3.56 -10.95 -1.53
C LEU A 49 -2.86 -11.17 -0.19
N GLY A 50 -2.10 -10.19 0.30
CA GLY A 50 -1.51 -10.21 1.65
C GLY A 50 -2.57 -10.30 2.76
N LEU A 51 -3.64 -9.53 2.66
CA LEU A 51 -4.79 -9.58 3.58
C LEU A 51 -5.49 -10.95 3.55
N THR A 52 -5.69 -11.49 2.35
CA THR A 52 -6.28 -12.81 2.14
C THR A 52 -5.39 -13.88 2.77
N ALA A 53 -4.07 -13.81 2.56
CA ALA A 53 -3.10 -14.71 3.17
C ALA A 53 -3.17 -14.68 4.70
N LEU A 54 -3.25 -13.49 5.32
CA LEU A 54 -3.42 -13.36 6.78
C LEU A 54 -4.70 -14.04 7.28
N SER A 55 -5.79 -13.97 6.51
CA SER A 55 -7.07 -14.57 6.85
C SER A 55 -7.06 -16.11 6.80
N LEU A 56 -6.13 -16.72 6.06
CA LEU A 56 -6.01 -18.18 5.96
C LEU A 56 -5.30 -18.85 7.16
N ASP A 57 -4.70 -18.06 8.05
CA ASP A 57 -3.97 -18.50 9.25
C ASP A 57 -2.97 -19.66 9.01
N ARG A 58 -2.22 -19.58 7.90
CA ARG A 58 -1.20 -20.57 7.53
C ARG A 58 0.19 -20.15 8.03
N PRO A 59 1.14 -21.10 8.19
CA PRO A 59 2.49 -20.77 8.66
C PRO A 59 3.22 -19.77 7.75
N TRP A 60 2.90 -19.76 6.44
CA TRP A 60 3.48 -18.85 5.46
C TRP A 60 2.75 -17.49 5.39
N SER A 61 1.58 -17.32 6.02
CA SER A 61 0.76 -16.10 5.92
C SER A 61 1.50 -14.85 6.35
N ARG A 62 2.31 -14.94 7.41
CA ARG A 62 3.12 -13.80 7.88
C ARG A 62 4.20 -13.41 6.87
N ALA A 63 4.86 -14.41 6.26
CA ALA A 63 5.87 -14.15 5.23
C ALA A 63 5.23 -13.48 4.01
N ALA A 64 4.09 -14.01 3.53
CA ALA A 64 3.34 -13.41 2.43
C ALA A 64 2.91 -11.97 2.73
N ALA A 65 2.42 -11.68 3.94
CA ALA A 65 2.06 -10.31 4.34
C ALA A 65 3.27 -9.36 4.37
N ILE A 66 4.42 -9.81 4.88
CA ILE A 66 5.66 -9.02 4.87
C ILE A 66 6.09 -8.75 3.42
N SER A 67 6.04 -9.76 2.55
CA SER A 67 6.38 -9.60 1.12
C SER A 67 5.45 -8.61 0.42
N ALA A 68 4.13 -8.72 0.64
CA ALA A 68 3.15 -7.79 0.09
C ALA A 68 3.43 -6.35 0.54
N GLN A 69 3.72 -6.15 1.82
CA GLN A 69 4.00 -4.83 2.36
C GLN A 69 5.31 -4.24 1.88
N SER A 70 6.33 -5.07 1.76
CA SER A 70 7.63 -4.66 1.22
C SER A 70 7.51 -4.28 -0.25
N PHE A 71 6.75 -5.06 -1.03
CA PHE A 71 6.46 -4.76 -2.43
C PHE A 71 5.71 -3.44 -2.58
N ALA A 72 4.64 -3.24 -1.81
CA ALA A 72 3.86 -2.01 -1.81
C ALA A 72 4.72 -0.80 -1.43
N LEU A 73 5.56 -0.91 -0.39
CA LEU A 73 6.49 0.14 0.00
C LEU A 73 7.49 0.49 -1.09
N LEU A 74 8.13 -0.52 -1.70
CA LEU A 74 9.06 -0.29 -2.80
C LEU A 74 8.37 0.38 -3.99
N GLY A 75 7.20 -0.12 -4.42
CA GLY A 75 6.44 0.48 -5.51
C GLY A 75 6.06 1.94 -5.24
N THR A 76 5.71 2.26 -3.99
CA THR A 76 5.32 3.62 -3.58
C THR A 76 6.51 4.54 -3.46
N LEU A 77 7.67 4.03 -3.03
CA LEU A 77 8.92 4.80 -3.05
C LEU A 77 9.35 5.11 -4.48
N VAL A 78 9.15 4.19 -5.42
CA VAL A 78 9.35 4.46 -6.85
C VAL A 78 8.38 5.54 -7.33
N GLY A 79 7.09 5.48 -6.99
CA GLY A 79 6.11 6.53 -7.32
C GLY A 79 6.46 7.89 -6.70
N ALA A 80 6.83 7.93 -5.42
CA ALA A 80 7.26 9.15 -4.75
C ALA A 80 8.53 9.73 -5.39
N PHE A 81 9.47 8.88 -5.82
CA PHE A 81 10.65 9.30 -6.55
C PHE A 81 10.29 9.89 -7.93
N THR A 82 9.42 9.24 -8.70
CA THR A 82 9.00 9.77 -10.02
C THR A 82 8.29 11.12 -9.88
N ILE A 83 7.49 11.31 -8.82
CA ILE A 83 6.92 12.61 -8.47
C ILE A 83 8.04 13.61 -8.13
N ALA A 84 8.99 13.25 -7.27
CA ALA A 84 10.06 14.16 -6.84
C ALA A 84 10.95 14.65 -7.99
N VAL A 85 11.16 13.83 -9.03
CA VAL A 85 11.94 14.21 -10.23
C VAL A 85 11.10 14.85 -11.34
N GLY A 86 9.82 15.11 -11.11
CA GLY A 86 8.95 15.82 -12.06
C GLY A 86 8.32 14.96 -13.17
N VAL A 87 8.45 13.63 -13.13
CA VAL A 87 7.90 12.72 -14.15
C VAL A 87 6.47 12.29 -13.82
N GLY A 88 6.18 12.05 -12.54
CA GLY A 88 4.85 11.68 -12.06
C GLY A 88 3.91 12.89 -11.93
N PRO A 89 2.64 12.66 -11.57
CA PRO A 89 1.68 13.71 -11.25
C PRO A 89 2.21 14.68 -10.18
N GLN A 90 2.12 15.98 -10.43
CA GLN A 90 2.72 17.03 -9.58
C GLN A 90 1.70 17.77 -8.72
N THR A 91 0.56 17.14 -8.39
CA THR A 91 -0.49 17.82 -7.63
C THR A 91 -0.24 17.71 -6.12
N ARG A 92 -0.71 18.69 -5.34
CA ARG A 92 -0.62 18.63 -3.86
C ARG A 92 -1.24 17.36 -3.30
N LEU A 93 -2.32 16.88 -3.93
CA LEU A 93 -2.99 15.65 -3.55
C LEU A 93 -2.08 14.43 -3.71
N ASP A 94 -1.30 14.36 -4.79
CA ASP A 94 -0.38 13.25 -5.05
C ASP A 94 0.71 13.17 -3.99
N TYR A 95 1.34 14.31 -3.65
CA TYR A 95 2.37 14.37 -2.60
C TYR A 95 1.83 13.93 -1.24
N VAL A 96 0.66 14.45 -0.84
CA VAL A 96 0.06 14.12 0.46
C VAL A 96 -0.34 12.64 0.51
N THR A 97 -0.95 12.14 -0.56
CA THR A 97 -1.41 10.75 -0.65
C THR A 97 -0.22 9.79 -0.57
N HIS A 98 0.86 10.04 -1.31
CA HIS A 98 2.08 9.22 -1.25
C HIS A 98 2.74 9.25 0.13
N ALA A 99 2.81 10.42 0.77
CA ALA A 99 3.37 10.52 2.13
C ALA A 99 2.56 9.70 3.15
N VAL A 100 1.23 9.77 3.08
CA VAL A 100 0.32 8.98 3.95
C VAL A 100 0.49 7.49 3.67
N MET A 101 0.51 7.08 2.40
CA MET A 101 0.72 5.69 2.00
C MET A 101 2.03 5.13 2.55
N ILE A 102 3.15 5.85 2.39
CA ILE A 102 4.46 5.44 2.91
C ILE A 102 4.41 5.26 4.43
N LEU A 103 3.80 6.20 5.15
CA LEU A 103 3.68 6.13 6.61
C LEU A 103 2.91 4.89 7.06
N LEU A 104 1.77 4.59 6.43
CA LEU A 104 0.95 3.42 6.74
C LEU A 104 1.72 2.13 6.45
N LEU A 105 2.35 2.03 5.28
CA LEU A 105 3.10 0.86 4.86
C LEU A 105 4.27 0.54 5.81
N VAL A 106 5.04 1.57 6.19
CA VAL A 106 6.12 1.44 7.18
C VAL A 106 5.57 0.99 8.52
N THR A 107 4.44 1.55 8.96
CA THR A 107 3.78 1.16 10.22
C THR A 107 3.37 -0.32 10.17
N GLY A 108 2.75 -0.76 9.08
CA GLY A 108 2.34 -2.15 8.87
C GLY A 108 3.53 -3.11 8.87
N LEU A 109 4.63 -2.74 8.21
CA LEU A 109 5.84 -3.54 8.19
C LEU A 109 6.49 -3.65 9.58
N ILE A 110 6.54 -2.56 10.36
CA ILE A 110 7.03 -2.57 11.75
C ILE A 110 6.15 -3.49 12.61
N TRP A 111 4.84 -3.41 12.47
CA TRP A 111 3.91 -4.24 13.24
C TRP A 111 4.02 -5.72 12.89
N LEU A 112 4.19 -6.05 11.61
CA LEU A 112 4.42 -7.42 11.14
C LEU A 112 5.75 -7.99 11.64
N THR A 113 6.81 -7.16 11.66
CA THR A 113 8.18 -7.61 11.98
C THR A 113 8.47 -7.68 13.48
N ARG A 114 7.79 -6.89 14.32
CA ARG A 114 7.90 -7.00 15.78
C ARG A 114 7.56 -8.43 16.24
N LYS A 115 8.56 -9.13 16.79
CA LYS A 115 8.33 -10.39 17.50
C LYS A 115 7.43 -10.12 18.70
N ARG A 116 6.48 -11.02 18.94
CA ARG A 116 5.76 -11.07 20.21
C ARG A 116 6.82 -11.43 21.26
N ASN A 117 7.13 -10.52 22.17
CA ASN A 117 7.82 -10.91 23.41
C ASN A 117 6.87 -11.89 24.11
N ALA A 118 7.13 -13.19 23.98
CA ALA A 118 6.49 -14.17 24.85
C ALA A 118 7.15 -14.00 26.23
N PRO A 119 6.40 -13.91 27.35
CA PRO A 119 6.99 -14.21 28.64
C PRO A 119 7.51 -15.65 28.55
N GLY A 120 8.80 -15.83 28.87
CA GLY A 120 9.48 -17.13 28.90
C GLY A 120 8.96 -18.03 30.01
#